data_AF-A0A357ZDG1-F1
#
_entry.id   AF-A0A357ZDG1-F1
#
_cell.length_a   1.000
_cell.length_b   1.000
_cell.length_c   1.000
_cell.angle_alpha   90.00
_cell.angle_beta   90.00
_cell.angle_gamma   90.00
#
_symmetry.space_group_name_H-M   'P 1'
#
loop_
_entity.id
_entity.type
_entity.pdbx_description
1 polymer ?
#
loop_
_entity_poly.entity_id
_entity_poly.type
_entity_poly.pdbx_seq_one_letter_code
_entity_poly.pdbx_strand_id
1 'polypeptide(L)'
;MVSMALFLAITSTCGGTALANAFTQNLEANTRYDVTLTGFTMGVNKAEEPVSNGSNRYYWYAQAKADNFDVLTAVKKGIPEWDAYVKSAAQLTIYDSGLTLKDLVDQAQLSTDRNLSAELIDQGTLSMVSISDFNKQRALLGLEPVSLNDGQFFFWADFEQLKHLYKDFLDKRTVLEVGGVSLSAARTDLETMPRQTSSLANNTGTIVVPDGLITDKTPMSGFILNIMYNGERVDVEPAFLGALKKAFPGPTSLEDDARVWPFVTEITALGMSAQATGLTAMIAYLAVYIGFILLITCAAILALQQLSEAADNVSRYHLLEEIGVDRKMTGKALLVQIAIYFLFPLVVAFCHSLEALNVVVDVASMYGHLEIVMPLLATIGVFLVLYVGYFLFTFFASRTMLEKKAA
;
A
#
# COMPACT_ATOMS: atom_id res chain seq x y z
N MET A 1 0.70 23.54 25.11
CA MET A 1 -0.57 22.88 24.71
C MET A 1 -0.95 23.23 23.29
N VAL A 2 -1.11 24.52 22.95
CA VAL A 2 -1.47 24.96 21.59
C VAL A 2 -0.48 24.51 20.50
N SER A 3 0.83 24.68 20.72
CA SER A 3 1.86 24.22 19.78
C SER A 3 1.79 22.72 19.48
N MET A 4 1.56 21.91 20.52
CA MET A 4 1.44 20.45 20.39
C MET A 4 0.20 20.04 19.60
N ALA A 5 -0.93 20.71 19.81
CA ALA A 5 -2.16 20.42 19.09
C ALA A 5 -2.10 20.91 17.62
N LEU A 6 -1.39 22.01 17.32
CA LEU A 6 -1.08 22.41 15.94
C LEU A 6 -0.14 21.43 15.25
N PHE A 7 0.90 20.99 15.95
CA PHE A 7 1.81 19.96 15.46
C PHE A 7 1.04 18.68 15.09
N LEU A 8 0.16 18.20 15.98
CA LEU A 8 -0.69 17.04 15.73
C LEU A 8 -1.63 17.27 14.55
N ALA A 9 -2.18 18.47 14.42
CA ALA A 9 -3.07 18.82 13.32
C ALA A 9 -2.36 18.78 11.95
N ILE A 10 -1.14 19.33 11.87
CA ILE A 10 -0.34 19.34 10.64
C ILE A 10 0.04 17.90 10.26
N THR A 11 0.60 17.15 11.22
CA THR A 11 1.12 15.80 10.99
C THR A 11 0.01 14.80 10.69
N SER A 12 -1.14 14.88 11.37
CA SER A 12 -2.28 14.01 11.07
C SER A 12 -2.86 14.27 9.69
N THR A 13 -3.09 15.54 9.33
CA THR A 13 -3.67 15.91 8.03
C THR A 13 -2.72 15.52 6.90
N CYS A 14 -1.46 15.97 6.96
CA CYS A 14 -0.47 15.71 5.93
C CYS A 14 -0.13 14.22 5.83
N GLY A 15 0.11 13.57 6.96
CA GLY A 15 0.49 12.15 6.99
C GLY A 15 -0.64 11.23 6.52
N GLY A 16 -1.86 11.46 7.00
CA GLY A 16 -3.00 10.63 6.60
C GLY A 16 -3.40 10.81 5.14
N THR A 17 -3.34 12.03 4.59
CA THR A 17 -3.62 12.28 3.17
C THR A 17 -2.49 11.75 2.26
N ALA A 18 -1.23 11.89 2.66
CA ALA A 18 -0.12 11.28 1.94
C ALA A 18 -0.23 9.75 1.91
N LEU A 19 -0.58 9.13 3.05
CA LEU A 19 -0.80 7.69 3.13
C LEU A 19 -1.94 7.25 2.20
N ALA A 20 -3.08 7.94 2.24
CA ALA A 20 -4.22 7.66 1.36
C ALA A 20 -3.82 7.70 -0.13
N ASN A 21 -3.04 8.70 -0.55
CA ASN A 21 -2.53 8.78 -1.93
C ASN A 21 -1.60 7.62 -2.28
N ALA A 22 -0.72 7.22 -1.36
CA ALA A 22 0.20 6.10 -1.57
C ALA A 22 -0.54 4.79 -1.85
N PHE A 23 -1.59 4.51 -1.06
CA PHE A 23 -2.43 3.33 -1.24
C PHE A 23 -3.15 3.36 -2.60
N THR A 24 -3.65 4.53 -3.03
CA THR A 24 -4.30 4.68 -4.33
C THR A 24 -3.31 4.45 -5.49
N GLN A 25 -2.11 5.02 -5.44
CA GLN A 25 -1.09 4.80 -6.48
C GLN A 25 -0.65 3.33 -6.56
N ASN A 26 -0.46 2.68 -5.40
CA ASN A 26 -0.11 1.27 -5.35
C ASN A 26 -1.21 0.38 -5.94
N LEU A 27 -2.47 0.68 -5.67
CA LEU A 27 -3.60 -0.07 -6.19
C LEU A 27 -3.61 -0.11 -7.72
N GLU A 28 -3.40 1.03 -8.39
CA GLU A 28 -3.36 1.08 -9.86
C GLU A 28 -2.24 0.20 -10.43
N ALA A 29 -1.06 0.24 -9.79
CA ALA A 29 0.10 -0.57 -10.20
C ALA A 29 -0.13 -2.09 -9.97
N ASN A 30 -0.91 -2.47 -8.96
CA ASN A 30 -1.13 -3.86 -8.54
C ASN A 30 -2.45 -4.48 -9.05
N THR A 31 -3.28 -3.74 -9.78
CA THR A 31 -4.57 -4.23 -10.33
C THR A 31 -4.57 -4.28 -11.86
N ARG A 32 -3.42 -4.67 -12.44
CA ARG A 32 -3.23 -4.74 -13.90
C ARG A 32 -3.95 -5.91 -14.59
N TYR A 33 -4.26 -6.98 -13.86
CA TYR A 33 -5.13 -8.05 -14.34
C TYR A 33 -6.57 -7.79 -13.90
N ASP A 34 -7.55 -8.21 -14.69
CA ASP A 34 -8.95 -7.95 -14.36
C ASP A 34 -9.45 -8.90 -13.27
N VAL A 35 -9.06 -10.17 -13.36
CA VAL A 35 -9.32 -11.20 -12.35
C VAL A 35 -8.09 -12.06 -12.13
N THR A 36 -7.84 -12.40 -10.87
CA THR A 36 -6.89 -13.43 -10.46
C THR A 36 -7.65 -14.51 -9.70
N LEU A 37 -7.50 -15.76 -10.17
CA LEU A 37 -7.92 -16.95 -9.44
C LEU A 37 -6.68 -17.65 -8.90
N THR A 38 -6.65 -18.01 -7.62
CA THR A 38 -5.49 -18.69 -7.01
C THR A 38 -5.88 -19.98 -6.33
N GLY A 39 -4.94 -20.92 -6.29
CA GLY A 39 -5.06 -22.15 -5.53
C GLY A 39 -3.70 -22.64 -5.03
N PHE A 40 -3.73 -23.39 -3.94
CA PHE A 40 -2.53 -23.90 -3.26
C PHE A 40 -2.52 -25.42 -3.26
N THR A 41 -1.33 -25.99 -3.41
CA THR A 41 -1.13 -27.45 -3.34
C THR A 41 -0.97 -27.97 -1.92
N MET A 42 -0.95 -27.12 -0.89
CA MET A 42 -0.86 -27.58 0.51
C MET A 42 -2.11 -28.36 0.99
N GLY A 43 -3.21 -28.35 0.24
CA GLY A 43 -4.28 -29.33 0.39
C GLY A 43 -3.98 -30.69 -0.27
N VAL A 44 -3.06 -30.71 -1.23
CA VAL A 44 -2.92 -31.71 -2.30
C VAL A 44 -1.68 -32.60 -2.13
N ASN A 45 -0.59 -32.07 -1.55
CA ASN A 45 0.72 -32.73 -1.54
C ASN A 45 1.00 -33.72 -0.39
N LYS A 46 -0.02 -34.18 0.35
CA LYS A 46 0.13 -35.27 1.35
C LYS A 46 -1.08 -36.18 1.44
N ALA A 47 -1.63 -36.62 0.30
CA ALA A 47 -2.63 -37.67 0.29
C ALA A 47 -2.30 -38.72 -0.77
N GLU A 48 -1.20 -39.46 -0.56
CA GLU A 48 -1.07 -40.80 -1.14
C GLU A 48 -2.05 -41.79 -0.48
N GLU A 49 -2.66 -41.42 0.66
CA GLU A 49 -3.72 -42.19 1.31
C GLU A 49 -4.98 -41.37 1.56
N PRO A 50 -6.17 -41.98 1.43
CA PRO A 50 -7.44 -41.36 1.84
C PRO A 50 -7.38 -41.04 3.33
N VAL A 51 -7.52 -39.76 3.68
CA VAL A 51 -7.64 -39.34 5.09
C VAL A 51 -8.91 -39.99 5.65
N SER A 52 -8.79 -40.74 6.75
CA SER A 52 -9.87 -41.55 7.35
C SER A 52 -11.11 -40.76 7.80
N ASN A 53 -11.05 -39.42 7.76
CA ASN A 53 -12.11 -38.52 8.21
C ASN A 53 -13.01 -37.98 7.08
N GLY A 54 -13.00 -38.58 5.89
CA GLY A 54 -13.93 -38.18 4.81
C GLY A 54 -13.64 -36.80 4.22
N SER A 55 -12.45 -36.23 4.43
CA SER A 55 -12.08 -34.95 3.85
C SER A 55 -11.96 -35.10 2.33
N ASN A 56 -12.66 -34.25 1.57
CA ASN A 56 -12.74 -34.30 0.10
C ASN A 56 -11.37 -34.07 -0.58
N ARG A 57 -10.36 -33.63 0.18
CA ARG A 57 -8.99 -34.21 0.24
C ARG A 57 -8.41 -34.74 -1.07
N TYR A 58 -8.80 -35.97 -1.31
CA TYR A 58 -8.20 -36.83 -2.30
C TYR A 58 -8.89 -36.72 -3.67
N TYR A 59 -10.18 -36.39 -3.66
CA TYR A 59 -11.03 -36.36 -4.86
C TYR A 59 -10.64 -35.22 -5.81
N TRP A 60 -10.37 -34.03 -5.28
CA TRP A 60 -9.97 -32.89 -6.10
C TRP A 60 -8.50 -32.95 -6.54
N TYR A 61 -7.63 -33.70 -5.85
CA TYR A 61 -6.30 -34.00 -6.39
C TYR A 61 -6.41 -34.88 -7.62
N ALA A 62 -7.30 -35.89 -7.58
CA ALA A 62 -7.55 -36.73 -8.73
C ALA A 62 -8.13 -35.93 -9.91
N GLN A 63 -9.02 -34.97 -9.67
CA GLN A 63 -9.52 -34.06 -10.71
C GLN A 63 -8.43 -33.13 -11.25
N ALA A 64 -7.67 -32.48 -10.36
CA ALA A 64 -6.56 -31.62 -10.75
C ALA A 64 -5.52 -32.39 -11.57
N LYS A 65 -5.17 -33.61 -11.15
CA LYS A 65 -4.26 -34.49 -11.88
C LYS A 65 -4.83 -34.94 -13.23
N ALA A 66 -6.14 -35.20 -13.32
CA ALA A 66 -6.81 -35.53 -14.58
C ALA A 66 -6.78 -34.35 -15.57
N ASP A 67 -6.89 -33.13 -15.06
CA ASP A 67 -6.75 -31.89 -15.82
C ASP A 67 -5.26 -31.45 -15.97
N ASN A 68 -4.29 -32.30 -15.57
CA ASN A 68 -2.85 -32.01 -15.58
C ASN A 68 -2.46 -30.69 -14.88
N PHE A 69 -3.20 -30.33 -13.83
CA PHE A 69 -3.09 -29.07 -13.09
C PHE A 69 -3.28 -27.83 -13.97
N ASP A 70 -3.97 -27.94 -15.10
CA ASP A 70 -4.35 -26.83 -15.96
C ASP A 70 -5.70 -26.24 -15.53
N VAL A 71 -5.60 -25.22 -14.70
CA VAL A 71 -6.71 -24.45 -14.13
C VAL A 71 -7.45 -23.70 -15.23
N LEU A 72 -6.73 -23.18 -16.23
CA LEU A 72 -7.36 -22.47 -17.35
C LEU A 72 -8.28 -23.42 -18.13
N THR A 73 -7.80 -24.61 -18.45
CA THR A 73 -8.60 -25.63 -19.12
C THR A 73 -9.81 -26.04 -18.29
N ALA A 74 -9.62 -26.27 -16.98
CA ALA A 74 -10.70 -26.63 -16.07
C ALA A 74 -11.78 -25.53 -15.96
N VAL A 75 -11.37 -24.27 -15.77
CA VAL A 75 -12.28 -23.12 -15.68
C VAL A 75 -13.01 -22.90 -17.02
N LYS A 76 -12.29 -22.94 -18.14
CA LYS A 76 -12.87 -22.78 -19.49
C LYS A 76 -13.91 -23.86 -19.79
N LYS A 77 -13.68 -25.10 -19.36
CA LYS A 77 -14.66 -26.20 -19.50
C LYS A 77 -15.96 -25.95 -18.71
N GLY A 78 -15.87 -25.28 -17.57
CA GLY A 78 -17.02 -24.93 -16.73
C GLY A 78 -17.84 -23.76 -17.24
N ILE A 79 -17.28 -22.91 -18.10
CA ILE A 79 -17.92 -21.68 -18.60
C ILE A 79 -18.03 -21.75 -20.14
N PRO A 80 -19.15 -22.24 -20.69
CA PRO A 80 -19.32 -22.41 -22.14
C PRO A 80 -19.14 -21.13 -22.97
N GLU A 81 -19.47 -19.98 -22.39
CA GLU A 81 -19.36 -18.65 -23.02
C GLU A 81 -18.04 -17.94 -22.66
N TRP A 82 -16.99 -18.69 -22.29
CA TRP A 82 -15.71 -18.14 -21.85
C TRP A 82 -15.16 -17.02 -22.75
N ASP A 83 -15.13 -17.25 -24.07
CA ASP A 83 -14.56 -16.31 -25.04
C ASP A 83 -15.43 -15.04 -25.24
N ALA A 84 -16.68 -15.03 -24.74
CA ALA A 84 -17.50 -13.82 -24.68
C ALA A 84 -17.04 -12.87 -23.56
N TYR A 85 -16.50 -13.42 -22.46
CA TYR A 85 -16.08 -12.65 -21.29
C TYR A 85 -14.58 -12.39 -21.28
N VAL A 86 -13.77 -13.33 -21.78
CA VAL A 86 -12.31 -13.34 -21.60
C VAL A 86 -11.60 -13.10 -22.93
N LYS A 87 -10.77 -12.05 -22.98
CA LYS A 87 -9.91 -11.74 -24.12
C LYS A 87 -8.66 -12.59 -24.13
N SER A 88 -8.04 -12.74 -22.96
CA SER A 88 -6.83 -13.54 -22.77
C SER A 88 -6.73 -13.98 -21.32
N ALA A 89 -6.09 -15.13 -21.09
CA ALA A 89 -5.81 -15.64 -19.76
C ALA A 89 -4.56 -16.52 -19.79
N ALA A 90 -3.84 -16.57 -18.68
CA ALA A 90 -2.66 -17.41 -18.55
C ALA A 90 -2.48 -17.90 -17.11
N GLN A 91 -2.21 -19.20 -16.98
CA GLN A 91 -1.76 -19.78 -15.74
C GLN A 91 -0.27 -19.50 -15.51
N LEU A 92 0.08 -19.22 -14.26
CA LEU A 92 1.41 -19.21 -13.70
C LEU A 92 1.47 -20.32 -12.66
N THR A 93 2.28 -21.35 -12.93
CA THR A 93 2.51 -22.43 -11.95
C THR A 93 3.64 -22.04 -11.02
N ILE A 94 3.40 -22.16 -9.71
CA ILE A 94 4.37 -21.77 -8.68
C ILE A 94 4.96 -23.03 -8.07
N TYR A 95 6.28 -23.08 -8.04
CA TYR A 95 7.06 -24.17 -7.47
C TYR A 95 7.75 -23.71 -6.18
N ASP A 96 7.97 -24.67 -5.29
CA ASP A 96 8.87 -24.49 -4.15
C ASP A 96 10.31 -24.53 -4.67
N SER A 97 11.09 -23.50 -4.36
CA SER A 97 12.52 -23.46 -4.71
C SER A 97 13.38 -24.26 -3.72
N GLY A 98 12.84 -24.55 -2.53
CA GLY A 98 13.59 -25.06 -1.39
C GLY A 98 14.50 -24.03 -0.71
N LEU A 99 14.47 -22.77 -1.17
CA LEU A 99 15.28 -21.67 -0.65
C LEU A 99 14.47 -20.70 0.21
N THR A 100 15.16 -20.14 1.20
CA THR A 100 14.69 -19.07 2.07
C THR A 100 15.47 -17.78 1.85
N LEU A 101 14.94 -16.67 2.33
CA LEU A 101 15.66 -15.38 2.33
C LEU A 101 16.94 -15.48 3.17
N LYS A 102 16.92 -16.27 4.25
CA LYS A 102 18.11 -16.58 5.03
C LYS A 102 19.18 -17.26 4.19
N ASP A 103 18.82 -18.20 3.31
CA ASP A 103 19.79 -18.85 2.42
C ASP A 103 20.46 -17.84 1.49
N LEU A 104 19.71 -16.85 0.97
CA LEU A 104 20.30 -15.77 0.17
C LEU A 104 21.28 -14.90 0.98
N VAL A 105 20.89 -14.55 2.22
CA VAL A 105 21.73 -13.78 3.14
C VAL A 105 23.02 -14.53 3.43
N ASP A 106 22.94 -15.82 3.73
CA ASP A 106 24.09 -16.66 4.08
C ASP A 106 25.00 -16.89 2.86
N GLN A 107 24.43 -17.26 1.71
CA GLN A 107 25.19 -17.55 0.49
C GLN A 107 25.95 -16.32 -0.01
N ALA A 108 25.34 -15.14 0.01
CA ALA A 108 25.97 -13.90 -0.45
C ALA A 108 26.59 -13.06 0.69
N GLN A 109 26.57 -13.54 1.94
CA GLN A 109 27.06 -12.82 3.13
C GLN A 109 26.51 -11.38 3.21
N LEU A 110 25.19 -11.24 3.09
CA LEU A 110 24.52 -9.94 3.04
C LEU A 110 24.35 -9.34 4.44
N SER A 111 24.33 -8.01 4.53
CA SER A 111 23.95 -7.33 5.78
C SER A 111 22.43 -7.24 5.87
N THR A 112 21.89 -7.52 7.06
CA THR A 112 20.45 -7.48 7.35
C THR A 112 20.01 -6.25 8.15
N ASP A 113 20.91 -5.28 8.40
CA ASP A 113 20.69 -4.16 9.34
C ASP A 113 19.67 -3.10 8.85
N ARG A 114 19.07 -3.28 7.65
CA ARG A 114 18.25 -2.26 6.96
C ARG A 114 16.74 -2.39 7.22
N ASN A 115 16.29 -2.29 8.47
CA ASN A 115 14.87 -2.32 8.86
C ASN A 115 14.07 -3.57 8.43
N LEU A 116 14.76 -4.65 8.05
CA LEU A 116 14.14 -5.94 7.77
C LEU A 116 13.84 -6.63 9.10
N SER A 117 12.62 -7.13 9.29
CA SER A 117 12.32 -7.91 10.48
C SER A 117 13.07 -9.24 10.40
N ALA A 118 13.63 -9.68 11.54
CA ALA A 118 14.28 -10.99 11.64
C ALA A 118 13.32 -12.12 11.21
N GLU A 119 12.04 -11.97 11.54
CA GLU A 119 10.98 -12.89 11.13
C GLU A 119 10.82 -13.00 9.61
N LEU A 120 10.90 -11.89 8.87
CA LEU A 120 10.83 -11.92 7.41
C LEU A 120 12.02 -12.67 6.81
N ILE A 121 13.22 -12.50 7.36
CA ILE A 121 14.42 -13.22 6.89
C ILE A 121 14.33 -14.71 7.23
N ASP A 122 13.93 -15.05 8.46
CA ASP A 122 13.92 -16.42 8.96
C ASP A 122 12.80 -17.27 8.34
N GLN A 123 11.64 -16.67 8.06
CA GLN A 123 10.47 -17.39 7.52
C GLN A 123 10.20 -17.13 6.04
N GLY A 124 10.85 -16.13 5.45
CA GLY A 124 10.62 -15.76 4.05
C GLY A 124 11.10 -16.85 3.12
N THR A 125 10.18 -17.47 2.39
CA THR A 125 10.50 -18.46 1.35
C THR A 125 10.59 -17.80 -0.02
N LEU A 126 11.42 -18.37 -0.90
CA LEU A 126 11.43 -18.01 -2.31
C LEU A 126 10.66 -19.04 -3.11
N SER A 127 9.79 -18.55 -3.98
CA SER A 127 9.13 -19.40 -4.96
C SER A 127 9.91 -19.45 -6.27
N MET A 128 9.61 -20.43 -7.11
CA MET A 128 10.23 -20.60 -8.43
C MET A 128 9.16 -20.72 -9.51
N VAL A 129 9.42 -20.13 -10.67
CA VAL A 129 8.53 -20.21 -11.85
C VAL A 129 9.36 -20.40 -13.12
N SER A 130 8.76 -21.02 -14.13
CA SER A 130 9.44 -21.17 -15.42
C SER A 130 9.39 -19.89 -16.25
N ILE A 131 10.40 -19.69 -17.10
CA ILE A 131 10.47 -18.56 -18.03
C ILE A 131 9.30 -18.55 -19.02
N SER A 132 8.82 -19.73 -19.44
CA SER A 132 7.65 -19.81 -20.33
C SER A 132 6.37 -19.29 -19.66
N ASP A 133 6.08 -19.70 -18.43
CA ASP A 133 4.89 -19.20 -17.71
C ASP A 133 5.03 -17.70 -17.39
N PHE A 134 6.22 -17.26 -16.99
CA PHE A 134 6.51 -15.85 -16.79
C PHE A 134 6.23 -15.01 -18.05
N ASN A 135 6.67 -15.46 -19.23
CA ASN A 135 6.44 -14.75 -20.49
C ASN A 135 4.96 -14.75 -20.90
N LYS A 136 4.17 -15.76 -20.54
CA LYS A 136 2.71 -15.72 -20.72
C LYS A 136 2.07 -14.60 -19.89
N GLN A 137 2.53 -14.39 -18.65
CA GLN A 137 2.06 -13.28 -17.81
C GLN A 137 2.41 -11.92 -18.42
N ARG A 138 3.62 -11.78 -18.97
CA ARG A 138 4.04 -10.57 -19.70
C ARG A 138 3.15 -10.28 -20.91
N ALA A 139 2.81 -11.30 -21.68
CA ALA A 139 1.94 -11.17 -22.84
C ALA A 139 0.53 -10.67 -22.46
N LEU A 140 -0.04 -11.11 -21.33
CA LEU A 140 -1.32 -10.56 -20.82
C LEU A 140 -1.24 -9.05 -20.58
N LEU A 141 -0.10 -8.58 -20.11
CA LEU A 141 0.17 -7.18 -19.80
C LEU A 141 0.67 -6.36 -20.99
N GLY A 142 0.73 -6.96 -22.20
CA GLY A 142 1.25 -6.30 -23.41
C GLY A 142 2.75 -6.01 -23.37
N LEU A 143 3.52 -6.75 -22.57
CA LEU A 143 4.96 -6.61 -22.45
C LEU A 143 5.70 -7.61 -23.35
N GLU A 144 6.82 -7.19 -23.91
CA GLU A 144 7.69 -8.05 -24.73
C GLU A 144 8.26 -9.22 -23.89
N PRO A 145 8.37 -10.43 -24.47
CA PRO A 145 8.93 -11.58 -23.78
C PRO A 145 10.42 -11.38 -23.47
N VAL A 146 10.89 -12.04 -22.42
CA VAL A 146 12.29 -12.04 -21.99
C VAL A 146 12.92 -13.39 -22.32
N SER A 147 14.13 -13.38 -22.86
CA SER A 147 14.95 -14.59 -23.07
C SER A 147 15.78 -14.89 -21.83
N LEU A 148 15.90 -16.17 -21.49
CA LEU A 148 16.76 -16.66 -20.41
C LEU A 148 17.58 -17.84 -20.93
N ASN A 149 18.91 -17.78 -20.81
CA ASN A 149 19.77 -18.89 -21.24
C ASN A 149 19.80 -19.99 -20.17
N ASP A 150 20.21 -21.19 -20.58
CA ASP A 150 20.48 -22.29 -19.66
C ASP A 150 21.54 -21.90 -18.61
N GLY A 151 21.35 -22.34 -17.37
CA GLY A 151 22.24 -21.99 -16.25
C GLY A 151 22.11 -20.54 -15.76
N GLN A 152 21.09 -19.80 -16.18
CA GLN A 152 20.83 -18.45 -15.71
C GLN A 152 19.49 -18.33 -14.98
N PHE A 153 19.36 -17.32 -14.13
CA PHE A 153 18.10 -16.95 -13.47
C PHE A 153 17.95 -15.43 -13.37
N PHE A 154 16.75 -14.96 -13.03
CA PHE A 154 16.57 -13.60 -12.49
C PHE A 154 15.51 -13.57 -11.40
N PHE A 155 15.53 -12.53 -10.58
CA PHE A 155 14.55 -12.33 -9.53
C PHE A 155 13.35 -11.53 -10.04
N TRP A 156 12.17 -11.98 -9.62
CA TRP A 156 10.90 -11.30 -9.74
C TRP A 156 10.35 -11.04 -8.34
N ALA A 157 10.34 -9.78 -7.92
CA ALA A 157 9.87 -9.35 -6.61
C ALA A 157 9.41 -7.89 -6.68
N ASP A 158 8.23 -7.59 -6.13
CA ASP A 158 7.67 -6.24 -6.08
C ASP A 158 7.62 -5.68 -4.64
N PHE A 159 7.92 -6.50 -3.63
CA PHE A 159 7.89 -6.06 -2.24
C PHE A 159 9.05 -5.11 -1.91
N GLU A 160 8.72 -3.85 -1.66
CA GLU A 160 9.68 -2.73 -1.56
C GLU A 160 10.80 -2.97 -0.54
N GLN A 161 10.45 -3.50 0.63
CA GLN A 161 11.40 -3.73 1.74
C GLN A 161 12.55 -4.67 1.33
N LEU A 162 12.32 -5.62 0.41
CA LEU A 162 13.31 -6.61 0.00
C LEU A 162 14.14 -6.21 -1.22
N LYS A 163 13.81 -5.11 -1.91
CA LYS A 163 14.52 -4.72 -3.15
C LYS A 163 16.01 -4.50 -2.94
N HIS A 164 16.40 -3.91 -1.81
CA HIS A 164 17.80 -3.71 -1.47
C HIS A 164 18.55 -5.02 -1.24
N LEU A 165 17.92 -5.98 -0.56
CA LEU A 165 18.51 -7.30 -0.32
C LEU A 165 18.84 -8.00 -1.64
N TYR A 166 17.88 -8.03 -2.57
CA TYR A 166 18.09 -8.61 -3.88
C TYR A 166 19.14 -7.86 -4.70
N LYS A 167 19.15 -6.53 -4.63
CA LYS A 167 20.17 -5.73 -5.32
C LYS A 167 21.57 -6.03 -4.80
N ASP A 168 21.76 -6.07 -3.48
CA ASP A 168 23.05 -6.39 -2.86
C ASP A 168 23.49 -7.82 -3.22
N PHE A 169 22.56 -8.78 -3.31
CA PHE A 169 22.84 -10.13 -3.82
C PHE A 169 23.37 -10.09 -5.27
N LEU A 170 22.66 -9.38 -6.15
CA LEU A 170 23.00 -9.28 -7.58
C LEU A 170 24.33 -8.55 -7.80
N ASP A 171 24.62 -7.51 -7.04
CA ASP A 171 25.87 -6.72 -7.13
C ASP A 171 27.10 -7.55 -6.74
N LYS A 172 26.95 -8.51 -5.81
CA LYS A 172 28.02 -9.46 -5.45
C LYS A 172 28.28 -10.55 -6.49
N ARG A 173 27.40 -10.70 -7.48
CA ARG A 173 27.49 -11.74 -8.54
C ARG A 173 27.59 -13.17 -7.97
N THR A 174 26.91 -13.41 -6.85
CA THR A 174 26.85 -14.72 -6.21
C THR A 174 26.14 -15.73 -7.11
N VAL A 175 26.66 -16.95 -7.17
CA VAL A 175 26.00 -18.09 -7.84
C VAL A 175 24.90 -18.59 -6.91
N LEU A 176 23.69 -18.76 -7.46
CA LEU A 176 22.55 -19.26 -6.71
C LEU A 176 22.44 -20.77 -6.91
N GLU A 177 22.43 -21.53 -5.82
CA GLU A 177 22.22 -22.97 -5.84
C GLU A 177 20.73 -23.30 -5.67
N VAL A 178 20.08 -23.81 -6.73
CA VAL A 178 18.65 -24.17 -6.72
C VAL A 178 18.51 -25.64 -7.10
N GLY A 179 17.94 -26.47 -6.22
CA GLY A 179 17.71 -27.90 -6.51
C GLY A 179 18.99 -28.68 -6.86
N GLY A 180 20.16 -28.24 -6.37
CA GLY A 180 21.47 -28.83 -6.69
C GLY A 180 22.07 -28.38 -8.02
N VAL A 181 21.51 -27.34 -8.65
CA VAL A 181 22.02 -26.72 -9.87
C VAL A 181 22.50 -25.29 -9.59
N SER A 182 23.73 -25.01 -10.00
CA SER A 182 24.35 -23.68 -9.94
C SER A 182 23.82 -22.77 -11.05
N LEU A 183 23.22 -21.63 -10.68
CA LEU A 183 22.68 -20.63 -11.60
C LEU A 183 23.37 -19.27 -11.44
N SER A 184 23.63 -18.60 -12.56
CA SER A 184 24.16 -17.22 -12.58
C SER A 184 23.06 -16.20 -12.87
N ALA A 185 23.14 -15.01 -12.29
CA ALA A 185 22.17 -13.96 -12.57
C ALA A 185 22.26 -13.49 -14.03
N ALA A 186 21.15 -13.52 -14.76
CA ALA A 186 21.05 -13.05 -16.14
C ALA A 186 21.11 -11.51 -16.25
N ARG A 187 20.71 -10.81 -15.19
CA ARG A 187 20.59 -9.35 -15.10
C ARG A 187 20.84 -8.88 -13.68
N THR A 188 21.11 -7.58 -13.51
CA THR A 188 21.44 -6.95 -12.21
C THR A 188 20.27 -6.19 -11.59
N ASP A 189 19.14 -6.12 -12.28
CA ASP A 189 17.91 -5.47 -11.85
C ASP A 189 16.79 -6.49 -11.61
N LEU A 190 15.78 -6.05 -10.86
CA LEU A 190 14.62 -6.87 -10.48
C LEU A 190 13.51 -6.71 -11.50
N GLU A 191 12.82 -7.80 -11.81
CA GLU A 191 11.48 -7.69 -12.37
C GLU A 191 10.48 -7.33 -11.26
N THR A 192 9.59 -6.37 -11.52
CA THR A 192 8.66 -5.81 -10.53
C THR A 192 7.21 -5.76 -11.03
N MET A 193 6.89 -6.34 -12.20
CA MET A 193 5.50 -6.46 -12.63
C MET A 193 4.65 -7.20 -11.57
N PRO A 194 3.37 -6.87 -11.37
CA PRO A 194 2.57 -7.58 -10.38
C PRO A 194 2.39 -9.04 -10.78
N ARG A 195 2.51 -9.94 -9.80
CA ARG A 195 2.29 -11.39 -9.99
C ARG A 195 0.80 -11.75 -10.12
N GLN A 196 -0.05 -10.96 -9.51
CA GLN A 196 -1.50 -11.12 -9.44
C GLN A 196 -2.16 -9.78 -9.12
N THR A 197 -3.48 -9.73 -9.23
CA THR A 197 -4.27 -8.62 -8.69
C THR A 197 -4.20 -8.61 -7.17
N SER A 198 -3.76 -7.49 -6.61
CA SER A 198 -3.69 -7.27 -5.16
C SER A 198 -3.90 -5.80 -4.80
N SER A 199 -4.16 -5.53 -3.51
CA SER A 199 -4.22 -4.15 -2.99
C SER A 199 -2.84 -3.51 -2.88
N LEU A 200 -1.81 -4.32 -2.63
CA LEU A 200 -0.43 -3.91 -2.42
C LEU A 200 0.51 -4.95 -3.02
N ALA A 201 1.73 -4.51 -3.35
CA ALA A 201 2.82 -5.38 -3.72
C ALA A 201 3.10 -6.39 -2.59
N ASN A 202 3.15 -7.68 -2.94
CA ASN A 202 3.24 -8.77 -1.96
C ASN A 202 4.09 -9.96 -2.43
N ASN A 203 4.76 -9.84 -3.57
CA ASN A 203 5.72 -10.83 -4.02
C ASN A 203 7.06 -10.57 -3.33
N THR A 204 7.26 -11.28 -2.22
CA THR A 204 8.48 -11.23 -1.42
C THR A 204 9.70 -11.82 -2.14
N GLY A 205 9.50 -12.68 -3.14
CA GLY A 205 10.59 -13.34 -3.84
C GLY A 205 10.15 -14.48 -4.75
N THR A 206 10.41 -14.32 -6.05
CA THR A 206 10.25 -15.39 -7.04
C THR A 206 11.51 -15.48 -7.90
N ILE A 207 12.03 -16.69 -8.11
CA ILE A 207 13.16 -16.98 -8.99
C ILE A 207 12.58 -17.46 -10.33
N VAL A 208 12.90 -16.76 -11.41
CA VAL A 208 12.54 -17.20 -12.76
C VAL A 208 13.68 -18.01 -13.34
N VAL A 209 13.38 -19.24 -13.77
CA VAL A 209 14.36 -20.23 -14.24
C VAL A 209 14.01 -20.79 -15.62
N PRO A 210 14.96 -21.40 -16.34
CA PRO A 210 14.68 -22.11 -17.59
C PRO A 210 13.71 -23.27 -17.36
N ASP A 211 12.83 -23.53 -18.33
CA ASP A 211 11.81 -24.59 -18.22
C ASP A 211 12.42 -25.98 -17.94
N GLY A 212 13.62 -26.27 -18.45
CA GLY A 212 14.30 -27.55 -18.23
C GLY A 212 14.72 -27.81 -16.78
N LEU A 213 14.71 -26.81 -15.90
CA LEU A 213 14.96 -26.98 -14.47
C LEU A 213 13.70 -27.45 -13.71
N ILE A 214 12.52 -27.26 -14.29
CA ILE A 214 11.25 -27.74 -13.74
C ILE A 214 11.03 -29.17 -14.21
N THR A 215 10.95 -30.10 -13.25
CA THR A 215 10.72 -31.52 -13.52
C THR A 215 9.47 -32.00 -12.80
N ASP A 216 8.98 -33.20 -13.12
CA ASP A 216 7.85 -33.83 -12.41
C ASP A 216 8.10 -34.03 -10.91
N LYS A 217 9.36 -33.93 -10.46
CA LYS A 217 9.75 -34.03 -9.05
C LYS A 217 9.81 -32.67 -8.35
N THR A 218 9.75 -31.57 -9.09
CA THR A 218 9.80 -30.22 -8.52
C THR A 218 8.48 -29.95 -7.79
N PRO A 219 8.49 -29.72 -6.46
CA PRO A 219 7.25 -29.58 -5.71
C PRO A 219 6.48 -28.33 -6.14
N MET A 220 5.29 -28.51 -6.70
CA MET A 220 4.38 -27.40 -6.97
C MET A 220 3.81 -26.90 -5.64
N SER A 221 3.82 -25.60 -5.40
CA SER A 221 3.28 -24.94 -4.19
C SER A 221 1.92 -24.29 -4.44
N GLY A 222 1.60 -23.95 -5.68
CA GLY A 222 0.31 -23.39 -6.07
C GLY A 222 0.27 -22.94 -7.53
N PHE A 223 -0.79 -22.22 -7.87
CA PHE A 223 -0.98 -21.64 -9.18
C PHE A 223 -1.75 -20.32 -9.09
N ILE A 224 -1.55 -19.49 -10.11
CA ILE A 224 -2.27 -18.24 -10.31
C ILE A 224 -2.80 -18.26 -11.74
N LEU A 225 -4.10 -18.06 -11.92
CA LEU A 225 -4.71 -17.82 -13.22
C LEU A 225 -5.10 -16.34 -13.31
N ASN A 226 -4.36 -15.60 -14.13
CA ASN A 226 -4.65 -14.21 -14.42
C ASN A 226 -5.47 -14.10 -15.71
N ILE A 227 -6.48 -13.23 -15.70
CA ILE A 227 -7.50 -13.09 -16.74
C ILE A 227 -7.64 -11.62 -17.12
N MET A 228 -7.77 -11.38 -18.43
CA MET A 228 -8.14 -10.09 -19.03
C MET A 228 -9.51 -10.22 -19.71
N TYR A 229 -10.41 -9.28 -19.44
CA TYR A 229 -11.74 -9.25 -19.99
C TYR A 229 -11.76 -8.84 -21.46
N ASN A 230 -12.80 -9.32 -22.16
CA ASN A 230 -13.14 -8.93 -23.52
C ASN A 230 -14.10 -7.73 -23.53
N GLY A 231 -13.70 -6.64 -22.87
CA GLY A 231 -14.50 -5.43 -22.70
C GLY A 231 -14.10 -4.64 -21.46
N GLU A 232 -14.85 -3.58 -21.18
CA GLU A 232 -14.68 -2.79 -19.96
C GLU A 232 -15.07 -3.62 -18.72
N ARG A 233 -14.28 -3.48 -17.64
CA ARG A 233 -14.44 -4.29 -16.42
C ARG A 233 -15.87 -4.23 -15.86
N VAL A 234 -16.46 -3.04 -15.84
CA VAL A 234 -17.78 -2.77 -15.23
C VAL A 234 -18.90 -3.50 -15.97
N ASP A 235 -18.74 -3.70 -17.29
CA ASP A 235 -19.75 -4.33 -18.13
C ASP A 235 -19.63 -5.86 -18.10
N VAL A 236 -18.40 -6.39 -18.06
CA VAL A 236 -18.11 -7.83 -18.18
C VAL A 236 -18.14 -8.55 -16.84
N GLU A 237 -17.59 -7.95 -15.78
CA GLU A 237 -17.37 -8.60 -14.48
C GLU A 237 -18.63 -9.22 -13.87
N PRO A 238 -19.80 -8.56 -13.83
CA PRO A 238 -21.00 -9.14 -13.21
C PRO A 238 -21.46 -10.43 -13.89
N ALA A 239 -21.41 -10.48 -15.23
CA ALA A 239 -21.79 -11.65 -16.01
C ALA A 239 -20.75 -12.77 -15.87
N PHE A 240 -19.46 -12.43 -15.95
CA PHE A 240 -18.37 -13.38 -15.75
C PHE A 240 -18.41 -14.02 -14.36
N LEU A 241 -18.51 -13.22 -13.29
CA LEU A 241 -18.57 -13.74 -11.93
C LEU A 241 -19.85 -14.54 -11.67
N GLY A 242 -20.97 -14.17 -12.31
CA GLY A 242 -22.19 -14.97 -12.29
C GLY A 242 -21.99 -16.36 -12.92
N ALA A 243 -21.33 -16.42 -14.07
CA ALA A 243 -20.98 -17.68 -14.74
C ALA A 243 -19.98 -18.50 -13.93
N LEU A 244 -18.94 -17.85 -13.37
CA LEU A 244 -17.92 -18.47 -12.53
C LEU A 244 -18.55 -19.10 -11.28
N LYS A 245 -19.41 -18.38 -10.55
CA LYS A 245 -20.12 -18.88 -9.35
C LYS A 245 -21.10 -20.01 -9.69
N LYS A 246 -21.73 -19.98 -10.87
CA LYS A 246 -22.62 -21.05 -11.33
C LYS A 246 -21.84 -22.33 -11.66
N ALA A 247 -20.69 -22.19 -12.33
CA ALA A 247 -19.82 -23.30 -12.70
C ALA A 247 -19.09 -23.90 -11.49
N PHE A 248 -18.66 -23.04 -10.57
CA PHE A 248 -17.89 -23.39 -9.38
C PHE A 248 -18.53 -22.74 -8.14
N PRO A 249 -19.63 -23.30 -7.62
CA PRO A 249 -20.25 -22.76 -6.42
C PRO A 249 -19.28 -22.88 -5.23
N GLY A 250 -19.19 -21.86 -4.38
CA GLY A 250 -18.42 -21.93 -3.14
C GLY A 250 -19.00 -22.96 -2.15
N PRO A 251 -18.30 -23.32 -1.07
CA PRO A 251 -18.86 -24.19 -0.03
C PRO A 251 -20.14 -23.57 0.57
N THR A 252 -21.17 -24.40 0.77
CA THR A 252 -22.47 -23.98 1.28
C THR A 252 -22.55 -23.96 2.81
N SER A 253 -21.58 -24.56 3.49
CA SER A 253 -21.45 -24.59 4.95
C SER A 253 -19.98 -24.68 5.38
N LEU A 254 -19.69 -24.38 6.65
CA LEU A 254 -18.36 -24.58 7.25
C LEU A 254 -17.96 -26.07 7.35
N GLU A 255 -18.95 -26.98 7.26
CA GLU A 255 -18.75 -28.44 7.24
C GLU A 255 -18.52 -28.99 5.82
N ASP A 256 -18.94 -28.26 4.79
CA ASP A 256 -18.56 -28.48 3.39
C ASP A 256 -17.10 -28.05 3.17
N ASP A 257 -16.17 -28.75 3.81
CA ASP A 257 -14.75 -28.52 3.64
C ASP A 257 -14.38 -28.69 2.15
N ALA A 258 -13.93 -27.59 1.55
CA ALA A 258 -12.90 -27.59 0.52
C ALA A 258 -13.29 -28.18 -0.86
N ARG A 259 -14.12 -27.46 -1.64
CA ARG A 259 -13.90 -27.42 -3.11
C ARG A 259 -12.64 -26.59 -3.37
N VAL A 260 -11.52 -27.26 -3.65
CA VAL A 260 -10.20 -26.62 -3.86
C VAL A 260 -9.86 -26.49 -5.35
N TRP A 261 -10.51 -27.27 -6.22
CA TRP A 261 -10.32 -27.25 -7.66
C TRP A 261 -11.53 -26.58 -8.36
N PRO A 262 -11.30 -25.67 -9.34
CA PRO A 262 -10.02 -25.27 -9.89
C PRO A 262 -9.34 -24.09 -9.17
N PHE A 263 -9.98 -23.45 -8.19
CA PHE A 263 -9.38 -22.36 -7.41
C PHE A 263 -10.00 -22.26 -6.01
N VAL A 264 -9.31 -21.55 -5.11
CA VAL A 264 -9.73 -21.30 -3.72
C VAL A 264 -10.12 -19.84 -3.50
N THR A 265 -9.43 -18.92 -4.18
CA THR A 265 -9.73 -17.49 -4.07
C THR A 265 -9.94 -16.87 -5.44
N GLU A 266 -10.83 -15.89 -5.45
CA GLU A 266 -11.15 -15.04 -6.60
C GLU A 266 -10.94 -13.59 -6.15
N ILE A 267 -10.12 -12.87 -6.92
CA ILE A 267 -9.78 -11.48 -6.66
C ILE A 267 -10.02 -10.71 -7.95
N THR A 268 -10.97 -9.77 -7.94
CA THR A 268 -11.16 -8.85 -9.07
C THR A 268 -10.51 -7.49 -8.83
N ALA A 269 -10.06 -6.86 -9.91
CA ALA A 269 -9.52 -5.52 -9.85
C ALA A 269 -10.58 -4.48 -9.45
N LEU A 270 -11.82 -4.61 -9.90
CA LEU A 270 -12.90 -3.70 -9.47
C LEU A 270 -13.22 -3.85 -7.98
N GLY A 271 -13.34 -5.09 -7.50
CA GLY A 271 -13.57 -5.38 -6.09
C GLY A 271 -12.44 -4.85 -5.20
N MET A 272 -11.19 -5.09 -5.62
CA MET A 272 -10.01 -4.57 -4.93
C MET A 272 -9.99 -3.04 -4.94
N SER A 273 -10.32 -2.42 -6.08
CA SER A 273 -10.34 -0.97 -6.22
C SER A 273 -11.42 -0.32 -5.37
N ALA A 274 -12.62 -0.91 -5.29
CA ALA A 274 -13.70 -0.42 -4.45
C ALA A 274 -13.33 -0.51 -2.95
N GLN A 275 -12.74 -1.64 -2.53
CA GLN A 275 -12.29 -1.83 -1.15
C GLN A 275 -11.19 -0.84 -0.76
N ALA A 276 -10.15 -0.72 -1.60
CA ALA A 276 -9.04 0.19 -1.36
C ALA A 276 -9.49 1.66 -1.37
N THR A 277 -10.35 2.06 -2.31
CA THR A 277 -10.94 3.41 -2.34
C THR A 277 -11.74 3.71 -1.07
N GLY A 278 -12.50 2.73 -0.56
CA GLY A 278 -13.21 2.88 0.72
C GLY A 278 -12.26 3.12 1.89
N LEU A 279 -11.17 2.34 1.96
CA LEU A 279 -10.15 2.49 3.01
C LEU A 279 -9.42 3.84 2.92
N THR A 280 -8.95 4.23 1.74
CA THR A 280 -8.22 5.49 1.55
C THR A 280 -9.11 6.70 1.79
N ALA A 281 -10.38 6.66 1.38
CA ALA A 281 -11.35 7.70 1.69
C ALA A 281 -11.58 7.83 3.19
N MET A 282 -11.69 6.72 3.94
CA MET A 282 -11.83 6.76 5.40
C MET A 282 -10.59 7.36 6.08
N ILE A 283 -9.38 6.94 5.67
CA ILE A 283 -8.12 7.46 6.22
C ILE A 283 -8.02 8.98 5.95
N ALA A 284 -8.24 9.40 4.71
CA ALA A 284 -8.19 10.81 4.32
C ALA A 284 -9.24 11.64 5.07
N TYR A 285 -10.48 11.14 5.17
CA TYR A 285 -11.56 11.81 5.91
C TYR A 285 -11.20 11.99 7.38
N LEU A 286 -10.73 10.93 8.06
CA LEU A 286 -10.37 10.99 9.47
C LEU A 286 -9.18 11.93 9.71
N ALA A 287 -8.17 11.86 8.84
CA ALA A 287 -6.99 12.71 8.89
C ALA A 287 -7.36 14.20 8.79
N VAL A 288 -8.14 14.57 7.77
CA VAL A 288 -8.60 15.95 7.56
C VAL A 288 -9.52 16.39 8.70
N TYR A 289 -10.46 15.55 9.13
CA TYR A 289 -11.41 15.88 10.18
C TYR A 289 -10.72 16.14 11.52
N ILE A 290 -9.82 15.25 11.96
CA ILE A 290 -9.08 15.41 13.21
C ILE A 290 -8.19 16.64 13.14
N GLY A 291 -7.43 16.80 12.05
CA GLY A 291 -6.54 17.94 11.88
C GLY A 291 -7.29 19.27 11.87
N PHE A 292 -8.41 19.34 11.16
CA PHE A 292 -9.24 20.53 11.09
C PHE A 292 -9.85 20.92 12.45
N ILE A 293 -10.38 19.95 13.21
CA ILE A 293 -10.93 20.21 14.56
C ILE A 293 -9.84 20.70 15.51
N LEU A 294 -8.68 20.04 15.52
CA LEU A 294 -7.55 20.45 16.36
C LEU A 294 -7.10 21.87 16.01
N LEU A 295 -7.00 22.19 14.72
CA LEU A 295 -6.64 23.51 14.23
C LEU A 295 -7.62 24.58 14.68
N ILE A 296 -8.92 24.39 14.45
CA ILE A 296 -9.96 25.35 14.85
C ILE A 296 -9.97 25.53 16.36
N THR A 297 -9.88 24.44 17.11
CA THR A 297 -9.86 24.48 18.58
C THR A 297 -8.66 25.28 19.08
N CYS A 298 -7.48 25.08 18.50
CA CYS A 298 -6.27 25.84 18.83
C CYS A 298 -6.42 27.32 18.51
N ALA A 299 -6.89 27.63 17.30
CA ALA A 299 -7.06 29.01 16.85
C ALA A 299 -8.11 29.75 17.71
N ALA A 300 -9.21 29.08 18.07
CA ALA A 300 -10.22 29.61 18.97
C ALA A 300 -9.68 29.84 20.39
N ILE A 301 -8.91 28.89 20.95
CA ILE A 301 -8.29 29.06 22.27
C ILE A 301 -7.34 30.25 22.28
N LEU A 302 -6.47 30.38 21.27
CA LEU A 302 -5.57 31.54 21.15
C LEU A 302 -6.34 32.84 21.01
N ALA A 303 -7.36 32.86 20.14
CA ALA A 303 -8.19 34.04 19.92
C ALA A 303 -8.90 34.48 21.21
N LEU A 304 -9.47 33.54 21.95
CA LEU A 304 -10.13 33.81 23.24
C LEU A 304 -9.12 34.31 24.28
N GLN A 305 -7.95 33.68 24.39
CA GLN A 305 -6.90 34.12 25.31
C GLN A 305 -6.48 35.56 25.02
N GLN A 306 -6.23 35.89 23.76
CA GLN A 306 -5.81 37.23 23.37
C GLN A 306 -6.93 38.26 23.54
N LEU A 307 -8.18 37.88 23.27
CA LEU A 307 -9.32 38.77 23.50
C LEU A 307 -9.54 39.04 24.99
N SER A 308 -9.41 38.02 25.85
CA SER A 308 -9.47 38.17 27.30
C SER A 308 -8.33 39.03 27.84
N GLU A 309 -7.09 38.79 27.40
CA GLU A 309 -5.94 39.61 27.77
C GLU A 309 -6.09 41.07 27.31
N ALA A 310 -6.62 41.29 26.10
CA ALA A 310 -6.91 42.64 25.61
C ALA A 310 -7.99 43.30 26.47
N ALA A 311 -9.07 42.58 26.81
CA ALA A 311 -10.18 43.06 27.64
C ALA A 311 -9.72 43.49 29.04
N ASP A 312 -8.91 42.66 29.69
CA ASP A 312 -8.39 42.93 31.04
C ASP A 312 -7.42 44.11 31.05
N ASN A 313 -6.69 44.31 29.95
CA ASN A 313 -5.73 45.41 29.82
C ASN A 313 -6.33 46.72 29.27
N VAL A 314 -7.62 46.76 28.91
CA VAL A 314 -8.28 47.98 28.40
C VAL A 314 -8.04 49.18 29.31
N SER A 315 -8.20 49.02 30.63
CA SER A 315 -7.98 50.12 31.59
C SER A 315 -6.54 50.63 31.61
N ARG A 316 -5.55 49.74 31.40
CA ARG A 316 -4.13 50.11 31.38
C ARG A 316 -3.79 50.83 30.09
N TYR A 317 -4.35 50.39 28.97
CA TYR A 317 -4.20 51.08 27.69
C TYR A 317 -4.83 52.48 27.71
N HIS A 318 -5.97 52.67 28.38
CA HIS A 318 -6.53 54.01 28.60
C HIS A 318 -5.64 54.91 29.46
N LEU A 319 -5.09 54.38 30.55
CA LEU A 319 -4.18 55.17 31.41
C LEU A 319 -2.94 55.62 30.63
N LEU A 320 -2.44 54.80 29.70
CA LEU A 320 -1.36 55.20 28.79
C LEU A 320 -1.78 56.33 27.83
N GLU A 321 -3.00 56.29 27.30
CA GLU A 321 -3.54 57.40 26.50
C GLU A 321 -3.68 58.69 27.34
N GLU A 322 -4.14 58.60 28.58
CA GLU A 322 -4.31 59.75 29.48
C GLU A 322 -2.98 60.44 29.84
N ILE A 323 -1.88 59.68 29.93
CA ILE A 323 -0.54 60.23 30.16
C ILE A 323 0.18 60.66 28.86
N GLY A 324 -0.52 60.64 27.72
CA GLY A 324 -0.07 61.25 26.46
C GLY A 324 0.51 60.29 25.41
N VAL A 325 0.31 58.97 25.54
CA VAL A 325 0.72 58.01 24.50
C VAL A 325 -0.21 58.10 23.29
N ASP A 326 0.36 58.21 22.09
CA ASP A 326 -0.40 58.23 20.83
C ASP A 326 -1.14 56.90 20.60
N ARG A 327 -2.43 56.97 20.23
CA ARG A 327 -3.30 55.82 19.89
C ARG A 327 -2.67 54.87 18.87
N LYS A 328 -1.87 55.41 17.94
CA LYS A 328 -1.16 54.59 16.95
C LYS A 328 -0.11 53.68 17.58
N MET A 329 0.52 54.12 18.67
CA MET A 329 1.50 53.31 19.41
C MET A 329 0.81 52.18 20.17
N THR A 330 -0.35 52.45 20.77
CA THR A 330 -1.19 51.43 21.44
C THR A 330 -1.68 50.36 20.48
N GLY A 331 -2.19 50.76 19.31
CA GLY A 331 -2.63 49.81 18.27
C GLY A 331 -1.47 48.95 17.71
N LYS A 332 -0.26 49.52 17.58
CA LYS A 332 0.94 48.77 17.19
C LYS A 332 1.37 47.78 18.28
N ALA A 333 1.36 48.20 19.55
CA ALA A 333 1.71 47.33 20.66
C ALA A 333 0.78 46.12 20.73
N LEU A 334 -0.54 46.35 20.60
CA LEU A 334 -1.54 45.29 20.54
C LEU A 334 -1.32 44.35 19.35
N LEU A 335 -1.07 44.90 18.15
CA LEU A 335 -0.78 44.10 16.96
C LEU A 335 0.44 43.20 17.18
N VAL A 336 1.54 43.75 17.69
CA VAL A 336 2.79 43.00 17.93
C VAL A 336 2.57 41.92 18.99
N GLN A 337 1.83 42.22 20.06
CA GLN A 337 1.47 41.23 21.08
C GLN A 337 0.73 40.05 20.43
N ILE A 338 -0.43 40.30 19.82
CA ILE A 338 -1.25 39.27 19.19
C ILE A 338 -0.43 38.49 18.14
N ALA A 339 0.38 39.19 17.33
CA ALA A 339 1.21 38.56 16.31
C ALA A 339 2.25 37.60 16.91
N ILE A 340 2.94 37.99 17.98
CA ILE A 340 3.91 37.11 18.64
C ILE A 340 3.20 35.89 19.23
N TYR A 341 2.07 36.09 19.91
CA TYR A 341 1.32 34.98 20.53
C TYR A 341 0.73 34.00 19.52
N PHE A 342 0.37 34.44 18.31
CA PHE A 342 -0.05 33.54 17.24
C PHE A 342 1.14 32.90 16.50
N LEU A 343 2.18 33.67 16.17
CA LEU A 343 3.27 33.20 15.34
C LEU A 343 4.22 32.25 16.09
N PHE A 344 4.50 32.51 17.36
CA PHE A 344 5.45 31.70 18.12
C PHE A 344 5.00 30.23 18.26
N PRO A 345 3.77 29.90 18.69
CA PRO A 345 3.30 28.52 18.72
C PRO A 345 3.28 27.84 17.35
N LEU A 346 3.00 28.59 16.28
CA LEU A 346 2.98 28.09 14.91
C LEU A 346 4.39 27.69 14.44
N VAL A 347 5.40 28.53 14.68
CA VAL A 347 6.79 28.23 14.33
C VAL A 347 7.27 26.98 15.09
N VAL A 348 6.99 26.90 16.39
CA VAL A 348 7.33 25.72 17.20
C VAL A 348 6.66 24.46 16.65
N ALA A 349 5.37 24.52 16.33
CA ALA A 349 4.64 23.40 15.74
C ALA A 349 5.24 22.97 14.40
N PHE A 350 5.56 23.93 13.53
CA PHE A 350 6.16 23.68 12.23
C PHE A 350 7.51 22.98 12.35
N CYS A 351 8.40 23.44 13.24
CA CYS A 351 9.69 22.79 13.48
C CYS A 351 9.52 21.33 13.92
N HIS A 352 8.60 21.04 14.83
CA HIS A 352 8.32 19.66 15.23
C HIS A 352 7.70 18.82 14.11
N SER A 353 6.85 19.42 13.28
CA SER A 353 6.22 18.72 12.15
C SER A 353 7.24 18.29 11.10
N LEU A 354 8.33 19.04 10.88
CA LEU A 354 9.40 18.64 9.95
C LEU A 354 10.07 17.32 10.37
N GLU A 355 10.44 17.20 11.63
CA GLU A 355 11.05 15.97 12.16
C GLU A 355 10.07 14.79 12.15
N ALA A 356 8.82 15.01 12.53
CA ALA A 356 7.80 13.96 12.49
C ALA A 356 7.47 13.51 11.07
N LEU A 357 7.51 14.43 10.09
CA LEU A 357 7.23 14.10 8.70
C LEU A 357 8.26 13.15 8.13
N ASN A 358 9.54 13.27 8.52
CA ASN A 358 10.58 12.31 8.13
C ASN A 358 10.21 10.88 8.55
N VAL A 359 9.74 10.70 9.79
CA VAL A 359 9.28 9.38 10.27
C VAL A 359 8.07 8.87 9.48
N VAL A 360 7.13 9.75 9.12
CA VAL A 360 5.99 9.38 8.28
C VAL A 360 6.45 8.95 6.88
N VAL A 361 7.43 9.65 6.31
CA VAL A 361 8.04 9.28 5.01
C VAL A 361 8.65 7.90 5.11
N ASP A 362 9.46 7.64 6.13
CA ASP A 362 10.13 6.36 6.33
C ASP A 362 9.12 5.22 6.48
N VAL A 363 8.09 5.40 7.32
CA VAL A 363 7.07 4.37 7.56
C VAL A 363 6.31 4.04 6.29
N ALA A 364 5.91 5.04 5.52
CA ALA A 364 5.12 4.77 4.34
C ALA A 364 5.96 4.43 3.09
N SER A 365 7.28 4.74 3.09
CA SER A 365 8.23 4.24 2.09
C SER A 365 8.32 2.71 2.06
N MET A 366 8.02 2.05 3.20
CA MET A 366 7.89 0.60 3.29
C MET A 366 6.81 0.02 2.38
N TYR A 367 5.80 0.82 2.03
CA TYR A 367 4.67 0.42 1.21
C TYR A 367 4.75 1.00 -0.22
N GLY A 368 5.91 1.52 -0.62
CA GLY A 368 6.16 2.07 -1.96
C GLY A 368 6.49 3.56 -1.93
N HIS A 369 6.57 4.17 -3.12
CA HIS A 369 6.91 5.59 -3.23
C HIS A 369 5.75 6.48 -2.75
N LEU A 370 6.09 7.42 -1.87
CA LEU A 370 5.18 8.41 -1.34
C LEU A 370 5.37 9.76 -2.00
N GLU A 371 4.30 10.30 -2.58
CA GLU A 371 4.24 11.71 -2.98
C GLU A 371 3.59 12.56 -1.88
N ILE A 372 4.42 13.14 -1.00
CA ILE A 372 3.96 13.93 0.16
C ILE A 372 3.79 15.42 -0.17
N VAL A 373 4.42 15.89 -1.25
CA VAL A 373 4.52 17.33 -1.56
C VAL A 373 3.14 17.95 -1.76
N MET A 374 2.27 17.35 -2.57
CA MET A 374 0.94 17.91 -2.85
C MET A 374 0.03 17.91 -1.60
N PRO A 375 -0.11 16.80 -0.85
CA PRO A 375 -0.80 16.80 0.43
C PRO A 375 -0.28 17.82 1.45
N LEU A 376 1.04 18.00 1.52
CA LEU A 376 1.68 18.97 2.39
C LEU A 376 1.30 20.41 2.01
N LEU A 377 1.40 20.76 0.73
CA LEU A 377 1.04 22.09 0.24
C LEU A 377 -0.44 22.40 0.48
N ALA A 378 -1.32 21.43 0.25
CA ALA A 378 -2.75 21.57 0.56
C ALA A 378 -2.99 21.81 2.06
N THR A 379 -2.32 21.05 2.92
CA THR A 379 -2.39 21.20 4.38
C THR A 379 -1.91 22.59 4.81
N ILE A 380 -0.75 23.03 4.32
CA ILE A 380 -0.20 24.38 4.59
C ILE A 380 -1.18 25.46 4.15
N GLY A 381 -1.78 25.33 2.96
CA GLY A 381 -2.75 26.28 2.42
C GLY A 381 -3.98 26.44 3.32
N VAL A 382 -4.62 25.33 3.71
CA VAL A 382 -5.78 25.34 4.61
C VAL A 382 -5.42 25.94 5.97
N PHE A 383 -4.27 25.54 6.52
CA PHE A 383 -3.80 26.05 7.81
C PHE A 383 -3.59 27.55 7.76
N LEU A 384 -2.91 28.06 6.73
CA LEU A 384 -2.62 29.48 6.57
C LEU A 384 -3.92 30.30 6.49
N VAL A 385 -4.90 29.86 5.70
CA VAL A 385 -6.19 30.54 5.56
C VAL A 385 -6.90 30.66 6.92
N LEU A 386 -6.99 29.56 7.67
CA LEU A 386 -7.68 29.55 8.96
C LEU A 386 -6.93 30.36 10.01
N TYR A 387 -5.61 30.21 10.07
CA TYR A 387 -4.78 30.90 11.06
C TYR A 387 -4.79 32.41 10.85
N VAL A 388 -4.62 32.86 9.60
CA VAL A 388 -4.69 34.28 9.24
C VAL A 388 -6.10 34.81 9.51
N GLY A 389 -7.15 34.04 9.19
CA GLY A 389 -8.54 34.42 9.47
C GLY A 389 -8.77 34.68 10.96
N TYR A 390 -8.36 33.77 11.83
CA TYR A 390 -8.47 33.95 13.29
C TYR A 390 -7.60 35.10 13.80
N PHE A 391 -6.38 35.24 13.32
CA PHE A 391 -5.50 36.35 13.68
C PHE A 391 -6.16 37.71 13.37
N LEU A 392 -6.68 37.88 12.15
CA LEU A 392 -7.38 39.09 11.75
C LEU A 392 -8.61 39.35 12.61
N PHE A 393 -9.43 38.32 12.84
CA PHE A 393 -10.59 38.41 13.72
C PHE A 393 -10.22 38.90 15.12
N THR A 394 -9.23 38.27 15.75
CA THR A 394 -8.74 38.63 17.09
C THR A 394 -8.21 40.05 17.13
N PHE A 395 -7.42 40.46 16.13
CA PHE A 395 -6.88 41.81 16.05
C PHE A 395 -8.00 42.86 15.94
N PHE A 396 -8.93 42.69 14.99
CA PHE A 396 -10.02 43.64 14.80
C PHE A 396 -10.98 43.69 15.99
N ALA A 397 -11.31 42.54 16.59
CA ALA A 397 -12.14 42.49 17.78
C ALA A 397 -11.48 43.21 18.96
N SER A 398 -10.21 42.91 19.25
CA SER A 398 -9.45 43.52 20.35
C SER A 398 -9.28 45.03 20.14
N ARG A 399 -9.00 45.46 18.91
CA ARG A 399 -8.91 46.89 18.57
C ARG A 399 -10.24 47.61 18.76
N THR A 400 -11.36 47.02 18.33
CA THR A 400 -12.69 47.60 18.50
C THR A 400 -13.04 47.77 19.99
N MET A 401 -12.61 46.85 20.85
CA MET A 401 -12.81 46.95 22.30
C MET A 401 -12.07 48.14 22.92
N LEU A 402 -10.86 48.44 22.44
CA LEU A 402 -10.11 49.62 22.86
C LEU A 402 -10.76 50.92 22.34
N GLU A 403 -11.33 50.90 21.14
CA GLU A 403 -11.98 52.08 20.54
C GLU A 403 -13.34 52.41 21.20
N LYS A 404 -14.14 51.41 21.62
CA LYS A 404 -15.50 51.61 22.17
C LYS A 404 -15.59 52.19 23.58
N LYS A 405 -14.54 52.07 24.39
CA LYS A 405 -14.54 52.56 25.79
C LYS A 405 -13.85 53.92 25.95
N ALA A 406 -13.35 54.47 24.84
CA ALA A 406 -12.67 55.75 24.73
C ALA A 406 -13.59 56.90 24.27
N ALA A 407 -14.89 56.62 24.09
CA ALA A 407 -15.98 57.55 23.80
C ALA A 407 -16.96 57.47 24.97
#